data_AF-A0A0Q7AKM8-F1
#
_entry.id   AF-A0A0Q7AKM8-F1
#
_cell.length_a   1.000
_cell.length_b   1.000
_cell.length_c   1.000
_cell.angle_alpha   90.00
_cell.angle_beta   90.00
_cell.angle_gamma   90.00
#
_symmetry.space_group_name_H-M   'P 1'
#
loop_
_entity.id
_entity.type
_entity.pdbx_description
1 polymer ?
#
loop_
_entity_poly.entity_id
_entity_poly.type
_entity_poly.pdbx_seq_one_letter_code
_entity_poly.pdbx_strand_id
1 'polypeptide(L)'
;MRANLRAESSAGAYDGIRLTLQHLSKGRSMVNRFAPIALACAMAGFVPAVGAQQQTAAGAQKFLAMLAKDGALYLQALDKTSGAMTVEGTKTYTNRWLKNGVPQDDGPYGGGGTDPATARLKNPLSVISVANVDPRAQTNDCATRIETTTQEKPGETEVKDGTASKETFFGYDELPYRVTKTSKFEDPAVKYAGPYYIVWGKTVTSRGTNVIAANVQDPRFNAHLLFVSNNPEMLDRVEYAMKFLIASCDKTASTGF
;
A
#
# COMPACT_ATOMS: atom_id res chain seq x y z
N MET A 1 32.08 36.30 3.12
CA MET A 1 30.74 36.43 2.52
C MET A 1 29.94 35.17 2.86
N ARG A 2 28.94 35.27 3.75
CA ARG A 2 28.08 34.15 4.16
C ARG A 2 26.75 34.27 3.42
N ALA A 3 26.40 33.27 2.61
CA ALA A 3 25.11 33.21 1.95
C ALA A 3 24.08 32.55 2.88
N ASN A 4 23.04 33.31 3.23
CA ASN A 4 21.83 32.81 3.90
C ASN A 4 20.90 32.25 2.81
N LEU A 5 20.61 30.95 2.87
CA LEU A 5 19.55 30.35 2.07
C LEU A 5 18.30 30.23 2.94
N ARG A 6 17.30 31.05 2.60
CA ARG A 6 15.96 31.05 3.18
C ARG A 6 15.10 30.14 2.31
N ALA A 7 14.59 29.04 2.89
CA ALA A 7 13.63 28.18 2.21
C ALA A 7 12.21 28.65 2.57
N GLU A 8 11.48 29.13 1.58
CA GLU A 8 10.05 29.41 1.66
C GLU A 8 9.28 28.09 1.53
N SER A 9 8.40 27.79 2.48
CA SER A 9 7.45 26.68 2.38
C SER A 9 6.21 27.15 1.64
N SER A 10 5.94 26.59 0.46
CA SER A 10 4.65 26.71 -0.20
C SER A 10 3.77 25.50 0.11
N ALA A 11 2.53 25.80 0.47
CA ALA A 11 1.46 24.85 0.72
C ALA A 11 0.85 24.33 -0.60
N GLY A 12 0.37 23.08 -0.56
CA GLY A 12 -0.86 22.67 -1.24
C GLY A 12 -0.78 22.33 -2.73
N ALA A 13 -0.63 21.04 -3.03
CA ALA A 13 -1.27 20.41 -4.19
C ALA A 13 -1.29 18.88 -3.96
N TYR A 14 -2.49 18.32 -3.79
CA TYR A 14 -2.72 16.88 -3.89
C TYR A 14 -2.59 16.50 -5.36
N ASP A 15 -1.40 16.08 -5.76
CA ASP A 15 -1.13 15.61 -7.12
C ASP A 15 -1.37 14.08 -7.19
N GLY A 16 -2.06 13.67 -8.26
CA GLY A 16 -2.72 12.38 -8.38
C GLY A 16 -1.75 11.19 -8.31
N ILE A 17 -2.07 10.22 -7.45
CA ILE A 17 -1.42 8.92 -7.42
C ILE A 17 -1.75 8.17 -8.72
N ARG A 18 -0.82 8.20 -9.68
CA ARG A 18 -0.80 7.31 -10.83
C ARG A 18 -0.26 5.95 -10.38
N LEU A 19 -1.16 5.04 -10.01
CA LEU A 19 -0.85 3.62 -9.81
C LEU A 19 -0.67 2.95 -11.17
N THR A 20 0.57 2.64 -11.53
CA THR A 20 0.90 1.87 -12.74
C THR A 20 0.66 0.39 -12.47
N LEU A 21 -0.54 -0.11 -12.76
CA LEU A 21 -0.86 -1.55 -12.71
C LEU A 21 -0.10 -2.30 -13.82
N GLN A 22 0.85 -3.15 -13.46
CA GLN A 22 1.43 -4.13 -14.39
C GLN A 22 0.50 -5.35 -14.50
N HIS A 23 -0.05 -5.54 -15.71
CA HIS A 23 -0.94 -6.64 -16.07
C HIS A 23 -0.20 -7.98 -16.17
N LEU A 24 -0.58 -8.95 -15.33
CA LEU A 24 -0.36 -10.37 -15.57
C LEU A 24 -1.68 -10.98 -16.10
N SER A 25 -1.79 -11.04 -17.42
CA SER A 25 -2.87 -11.71 -18.15
C SER A 25 -2.33 -12.99 -18.78
N LYS A 26 -2.81 -14.15 -18.33
CA LYS A 26 -2.64 -15.43 -19.03
C LYS A 26 -4.00 -16.07 -19.28
N GLY A 27 -4.41 -16.01 -20.56
CA GLY A 27 -4.84 -17.17 -21.34
C GLY A 27 -6.15 -17.87 -20.98
N ARG A 28 -7.23 -17.47 -21.64
CA ARG A 28 -8.44 -18.27 -21.93
C ARG A 28 -8.09 -19.52 -22.77
N SER A 29 -8.91 -20.58 -22.71
CA SER A 29 -9.73 -21.02 -23.87
C SER A 29 -10.59 -22.27 -23.58
N MET A 30 -11.89 -22.15 -23.93
CA MET A 30 -12.86 -23.13 -24.50
C MET A 30 -13.06 -24.49 -23.79
N VAL A 31 -14.29 -24.99 -23.61
CA VAL A 31 -15.17 -25.48 -24.67
C VAL A 31 -16.66 -25.33 -24.31
N ASN A 32 -17.40 -24.87 -25.33
CA ASN A 32 -18.83 -24.68 -25.43
C ASN A 32 -19.49 -26.01 -25.86
N ARG A 33 -20.53 -26.49 -25.16
CA ARG A 33 -21.44 -27.53 -25.68
C ARG A 33 -22.88 -27.16 -25.37
N PHE A 34 -23.60 -26.85 -26.45
CA PHE A 34 -25.04 -26.68 -26.53
C PHE A 34 -25.76 -28.01 -26.31
N ALA A 35 -26.88 -27.96 -25.60
CA ALA A 35 -27.97 -28.93 -25.74
C ALA A 35 -29.30 -28.16 -25.63
N PRO A 36 -30.23 -28.33 -26.58
CA PRO A 36 -31.60 -27.83 -26.45
C PRO A 36 -32.48 -28.97 -25.94
N ILE A 37 -33.19 -28.74 -24.82
CA ILE A 37 -34.34 -29.56 -24.44
C ILE A 37 -35.48 -28.60 -24.14
N ALA A 38 -36.42 -28.54 -25.08
CA ALA A 38 -37.78 -28.10 -24.84
C ALA A 38 -38.50 -29.16 -23.99
N LEU A 39 -39.35 -28.74 -23.04
CA LEU A 39 -40.80 -29.04 -23.06
C LEU A 39 -41.46 -28.46 -21.80
N ALA A 40 -42.69 -28.01 -21.99
CA ALA A 40 -43.57 -27.31 -21.07
C ALA A 40 -43.87 -28.06 -19.75
N CYS A 41 -44.08 -27.28 -18.68
CA CYS A 41 -45.01 -27.62 -17.61
C CYS A 41 -45.60 -26.31 -17.04
N ALA A 42 -46.79 -25.97 -17.52
CA ALA A 42 -47.66 -24.99 -16.87
C ALA A 42 -48.24 -25.63 -15.61
N MET A 43 -47.59 -25.39 -14.48
CA MET A 43 -48.10 -25.70 -13.15
C MET A 43 -47.98 -24.41 -12.34
N ALA A 44 -49.12 -23.76 -12.11
CA ALA A 44 -49.26 -22.68 -11.14
C ALA A 44 -49.14 -23.27 -9.72
N GLY A 45 -47.95 -23.72 -9.37
CA GLY A 45 -47.56 -24.03 -8.00
C GLY A 45 -47.14 -22.73 -7.34
N PHE A 46 -47.68 -22.46 -6.15
CA PHE A 46 -47.12 -21.48 -5.22
C PHE A 46 -45.63 -21.77 -5.07
N VAL A 47 -44.79 -21.05 -5.82
CA VAL A 47 -43.35 -21.04 -5.59
C VAL A 47 -43.21 -20.39 -4.21
N PRO A 48 -42.75 -21.10 -3.16
CA PRO A 48 -42.46 -20.44 -1.90
C PRO A 48 -41.52 -19.31 -2.24
N ALA A 49 -41.90 -18.08 -1.87
CA ALA A 49 -41.10 -16.88 -2.10
C ALA A 49 -39.67 -17.24 -1.75
N VAL A 50 -38.81 -17.34 -2.77
CA VAL A 50 -37.39 -17.66 -2.59
C VAL A 50 -36.90 -16.53 -1.71
N GLY A 51 -36.75 -16.80 -0.41
CA GLY A 51 -36.52 -15.79 0.59
C GLY A 51 -35.35 -14.96 0.12
N ALA A 52 -35.61 -13.68 -0.19
CA ALA A 52 -34.58 -12.76 -0.63
C ALA A 52 -33.43 -12.90 0.37
N GLN A 53 -32.26 -13.34 -0.10
CA GLN A 53 -31.11 -13.62 0.76
C GLN A 53 -30.87 -12.37 1.60
N GLN A 54 -31.25 -12.42 2.87
CA GLN A 54 -31.22 -11.26 3.73
C GLN A 54 -29.76 -10.87 3.89
N GLN A 55 -29.42 -9.68 3.42
CA GLN A 55 -28.09 -9.15 3.55
C GLN A 55 -27.83 -8.90 5.04
N THR A 56 -26.73 -9.43 5.55
CA THR A 56 -26.33 -9.30 6.95
C THR A 56 -24.95 -8.67 7.02
N ALA A 57 -24.65 -7.99 8.14
CA ALA A 57 -23.35 -7.38 8.35
C ALA A 57 -22.23 -8.45 8.29
N ALA A 58 -22.47 -9.61 8.90
CA ALA A 58 -21.58 -10.77 8.79
C ALA A 58 -21.35 -11.22 7.34
N GLY A 59 -22.39 -11.21 6.49
CA GLY A 59 -22.29 -11.51 5.07
C GLY A 59 -21.40 -10.51 4.31
N ALA A 60 -21.58 -9.21 4.57
CA ALA A 60 -20.76 -8.16 3.99
C ALA A 60 -19.30 -8.23 4.46
N GLN A 61 -19.06 -8.52 5.75
CA GLN A 61 -17.71 -8.76 6.27
C GLN A 61 -17.04 -9.97 5.61
N LYS A 62 -17.79 -11.07 5.43
CA LYS A 62 -17.29 -12.26 4.72
C LYS A 62 -16.95 -11.93 3.27
N PHE A 63 -17.74 -11.09 2.61
CA PHE A 63 -17.43 -10.60 1.26
C PHE A 63 -16.11 -9.83 1.22
N LEU A 64 -15.88 -8.89 2.15
CA LEU A 64 -14.59 -8.18 2.24
C LEU A 64 -13.43 -9.14 2.53
N ALA A 65 -13.63 -10.14 3.38
CA ALA A 65 -12.62 -11.16 3.66
C ALA A 65 -12.28 -12.02 2.44
N MET A 66 -13.23 -12.29 1.54
CA MET A 66 -12.94 -12.94 0.26
C MET A 66 -12.09 -12.03 -0.62
N LEU A 67 -12.40 -10.74 -0.73
CA LEU A 67 -11.60 -9.79 -1.52
C LEU A 67 -10.17 -9.64 -1.00
N ALA A 68 -9.96 -9.71 0.32
CA ALA A 68 -8.62 -9.75 0.90
C ALA A 68 -7.85 -11.00 0.47
N LYS A 69 -8.48 -12.17 0.51
CA LYS A 69 -7.87 -13.43 0.07
C LYS A 69 -7.52 -13.41 -1.43
N ASP A 70 -8.32 -12.71 -2.22
CA ASP A 70 -8.07 -12.51 -3.66
C ASP A 70 -6.99 -11.45 -3.94
N GLY A 71 -6.44 -10.79 -2.90
CA GLY A 71 -5.41 -9.76 -3.05
C GLY A 71 -5.93 -8.44 -3.63
N ALA A 72 -7.24 -8.18 -3.56
CA ALA A 72 -7.86 -6.99 -4.12
C ALA A 72 -7.97 -5.82 -3.12
N LEU A 73 -7.62 -6.06 -1.85
CA LEU A 73 -7.63 -5.07 -0.79
C LEU A 73 -6.22 -4.64 -0.39
N TYR A 74 -6.05 -3.33 -0.22
CA TYR A 74 -4.81 -2.69 0.16
C TYR A 74 -5.05 -1.74 1.33
N LEU A 75 -4.01 -1.46 2.11
CA LEU A 75 -4.06 -0.47 3.17
C LEU A 75 -3.01 0.60 2.92
N GLN A 76 -3.44 1.86 2.94
CA GLN A 76 -2.55 3.01 2.92
C GLN A 76 -2.50 3.60 4.32
N ALA A 77 -1.35 3.52 5.00
CA ALA A 77 -1.15 4.01 6.37
C ALA A 77 -0.27 5.27 6.36
N LEU A 78 -0.86 6.43 6.08
CA LEU A 78 -0.12 7.69 5.95
C LEU A 78 0.36 8.20 7.30
N ASP A 79 1.63 8.56 7.38
CA ASP A 79 2.16 9.26 8.54
C ASP A 79 1.47 10.63 8.70
N LYS A 80 1.09 10.98 9.93
CA LYS A 80 0.30 12.18 10.22
C LYS A 80 1.05 13.48 9.92
N THR A 81 2.38 13.46 10.01
CA THR A 81 3.22 14.62 9.75
C THR A 81 3.58 14.73 8.28
N SER A 82 3.99 13.61 7.66
CA SER A 82 4.48 13.66 6.27
C SER A 82 3.38 13.51 5.21
N GLY A 83 2.22 13.00 5.58
CA GLY A 83 1.13 12.67 4.64
C GLY A 83 1.49 11.54 3.67
N ALA A 84 2.58 10.80 3.93
CA ALA A 84 3.09 9.73 3.09
C ALA A 84 3.42 8.50 3.94
N MET A 85 3.54 7.34 3.29
CA MET A 85 4.16 6.17 3.90
C MET A 85 5.67 6.31 3.78
N THR A 86 6.35 6.61 4.88
CA THR A 86 7.80 6.82 4.93
C THR A 86 8.49 5.84 5.87
N VAL A 87 9.70 5.44 5.49
CA VAL A 87 10.62 4.72 6.37
C VAL A 87 11.92 5.49 6.53
N GLU A 88 12.43 5.50 7.75
CA GLU A 88 13.67 6.13 8.13
C GLU A 88 14.85 5.18 7.95
N GLY A 89 16.02 5.74 7.74
CA GLY A 89 17.21 4.97 7.44
C GLY A 89 18.47 5.79 7.47
N THR A 90 19.53 5.19 6.97
CA THR A 90 20.84 5.79 6.84
C THR A 90 21.38 5.59 5.43
N LYS A 91 22.02 6.63 4.92
CA LYS A 91 22.76 6.58 3.67
C LYS A 91 24.24 6.67 3.99
N THR A 92 24.96 5.60 3.71
CA THR A 92 26.41 5.55 3.85
C THR A 92 27.04 5.71 2.48
N TYR A 93 28.02 6.59 2.36
CA TYR A 93 28.86 6.69 1.18
C TYR A 93 30.30 6.35 1.54
N THR A 94 30.96 5.62 0.66
CA THR A 94 32.37 5.27 0.80
C THR A 94 33.07 5.60 -0.51
N ASN A 95 34.14 6.36 -0.42
CA ASN A 95 35.00 6.71 -1.54
C ASN A 95 36.30 5.91 -1.40
N ARG A 96 36.64 5.12 -2.41
CA ARG A 96 37.89 4.36 -2.47
C ARG A 96 38.62 4.64 -3.77
N TRP A 97 39.93 4.81 -3.72
CA TRP A 97 40.76 4.93 -4.91
C TRP A 97 41.03 3.56 -5.49
N LEU A 98 41.15 3.47 -6.81
CA LEU A 98 41.43 2.22 -7.50
C LEU A 98 42.90 2.22 -7.95
N LYS A 99 43.71 1.32 -7.39
CA LYS A 99 45.07 1.07 -7.89
C LYS A 99 45.02 -0.19 -8.74
N ASN A 100 45.29 -0.08 -10.04
CA ASN A 100 45.16 -1.17 -11.00
C ASN A 100 43.77 -1.85 -10.95
N GLY A 101 42.70 -1.07 -10.74
CA GLY A 101 41.33 -1.57 -10.62
C GLY A 101 40.95 -2.13 -9.24
N VAL A 102 41.87 -2.18 -8.28
CA VAL A 102 41.62 -2.70 -6.92
C VAL A 102 41.38 -1.55 -5.94
N PRO A 103 40.25 -1.52 -5.22
CA PRO A 103 39.98 -0.52 -4.19
C PRO A 103 41.05 -0.52 -3.09
N GLN A 104 41.59 0.66 -2.78
CA GLN A 104 42.56 0.88 -1.73
C GLN A 104 41.98 1.80 -0.63
N ASP A 105 42.37 1.53 0.61
CA ASP A 105 41.96 2.31 1.80
C ASP A 105 42.94 3.45 2.14
N ASP A 106 44.09 3.54 1.46
CA ASP A 106 45.19 4.50 1.70
C ASP A 106 45.19 5.71 0.75
N GLY A 107 44.11 5.90 -0.01
CA GLY A 107 44.03 6.94 -1.04
C GLY A 107 43.75 8.36 -0.50
N PRO A 108 44.13 9.43 -1.24
CA PRO A 108 44.03 10.83 -0.79
C PRO A 108 42.62 11.35 -0.57
N TYR A 109 41.61 10.62 -1.05
CA TYR A 109 40.19 10.92 -0.85
C TYR A 109 39.46 9.70 -0.26
N GLY A 110 40.21 8.87 0.46
CA GLY A 110 39.66 7.87 1.36
C GLY A 110 38.76 8.56 2.37
N GLY A 111 37.57 8.02 2.54
CA GLY A 111 36.60 8.61 3.44
C GLY A 111 35.20 8.10 3.17
N GLY A 112 34.32 8.47 4.08
CA GLY A 112 32.92 8.16 4.00
C GLY A 112 32.17 8.92 5.07
N GLY A 113 30.87 8.99 4.89
CA GLY A 113 29.97 9.58 5.86
C GLY A 113 28.70 8.76 5.93
N THR A 114 27.95 9.00 6.98
CA THR A 114 26.63 8.43 7.18
C THR A 114 25.69 9.57 7.51
N ASP A 115 24.68 9.74 6.66
CA ASP A 115 23.65 10.76 6.83
C ASP A 115 22.29 10.07 7.08
N PRO A 116 21.40 10.67 7.89
CA PRO A 116 20.03 10.18 7.99
C PRO A 116 19.32 10.31 6.63
N ALA A 117 18.47 9.34 6.34
CA ALA A 117 17.71 9.29 5.09
C ALA A 117 16.26 8.89 5.35
N THR A 118 15.36 9.30 4.47
CA THR A 118 13.96 8.89 4.49
C THR A 118 13.57 8.44 3.11
N ALA A 119 12.93 7.27 3.01
CA ALA A 119 12.37 6.76 1.77
C ALA A 119 10.84 6.75 1.87
N ARG A 120 10.17 7.09 0.76
CA ARG A 120 8.72 6.92 0.62
C ARG A 120 8.44 5.56 0.01
N LEU A 121 7.50 4.82 0.59
CA LEU A 121 6.97 3.62 -0.04
C LEU A 121 6.14 4.01 -1.25
N LYS A 122 6.32 3.26 -2.34
CA LYS A 122 5.62 3.48 -3.61
C LYS A 122 4.28 2.76 -3.64
N ASN A 123 4.19 1.62 -2.95
CA ASN A 123 3.00 0.79 -2.96
C ASN A 123 2.27 0.83 -1.60
N PRO A 124 0.93 0.76 -1.60
CA PRO A 124 0.19 0.51 -0.38
C PRO A 124 0.48 -0.89 0.16
N LEU A 125 0.18 -1.13 1.43
CA LEU A 125 0.33 -2.42 2.07
C LEU A 125 -0.71 -3.40 1.51
N SER A 126 -0.33 -4.65 1.31
CA SER A 126 -1.27 -5.71 0.94
C SER A 126 -2.04 -6.18 2.17
N VAL A 127 -3.36 -6.33 2.07
CA VAL A 127 -4.16 -6.92 3.14
C VAL A 127 -4.11 -8.44 3.03
N ILE A 128 -3.61 -9.12 4.06
CA ILE A 128 -3.46 -10.59 4.08
C ILE A 128 -4.64 -11.29 4.74
N SER A 129 -5.27 -10.64 5.71
CA SER A 129 -6.36 -11.22 6.49
C SER A 129 -7.32 -10.13 6.96
N VAL A 130 -8.59 -10.50 6.97
CA VAL A 130 -9.70 -9.66 7.43
C VAL A 130 -10.58 -10.53 8.31
N ALA A 131 -10.84 -10.09 9.53
CA ALA A 131 -11.65 -10.81 10.50
C ALA A 131 -12.65 -9.88 11.20
N ASN A 132 -13.84 -10.40 11.54
CA ASN A 132 -14.89 -9.68 12.26
C ASN A 132 -14.60 -9.64 13.77
N VAL A 133 -13.46 -9.03 14.12
CA VAL A 133 -12.93 -9.03 15.48
C VAL A 133 -12.64 -7.59 15.91
N ASP A 134 -13.05 -7.24 17.12
CA ASP A 134 -12.79 -5.94 17.71
C ASP A 134 -11.37 -5.84 18.33
N PRO A 135 -10.93 -4.65 18.78
CA PRO A 135 -9.63 -4.50 19.44
C PRO A 135 -9.45 -5.32 20.73
N ARG A 136 -10.53 -5.87 21.29
CA ARG A 136 -10.53 -6.73 22.48
C ARG A 136 -10.55 -8.22 22.11
N ALA A 137 -10.32 -8.55 20.84
CA ALA A 137 -10.35 -9.90 20.30
C ALA A 137 -11.73 -10.60 20.38
N GLN A 138 -12.82 -9.84 20.51
CA GLN A 138 -14.19 -10.36 20.52
C GLN A 138 -14.80 -10.29 19.13
N THR A 139 -15.56 -11.32 18.76
CA THR A 139 -16.31 -11.32 17.50
C THR A 139 -17.32 -10.18 17.49
N ASN A 140 -17.25 -9.32 16.49
CA ASN A 140 -18.10 -8.14 16.38
C ASN A 140 -18.37 -7.84 14.90
N ASP A 141 -19.64 -7.91 14.51
CA ASP A 141 -20.06 -7.67 13.13
C ASP A 141 -19.91 -6.22 12.67
N CYS A 142 -19.62 -5.30 13.61
CA CYS A 142 -19.40 -3.88 13.37
C CYS A 142 -17.94 -3.43 13.51
N ALA A 143 -17.04 -4.36 13.82
CA ALA A 143 -15.62 -4.13 13.80
C ALA A 143 -14.94 -5.08 12.81
N THR A 144 -13.95 -4.58 12.10
CA THR A 144 -13.12 -5.41 11.21
C THR A 144 -11.66 -5.21 11.54
N ARG A 145 -10.99 -6.31 11.89
CA ARG A 145 -9.54 -6.39 12.06
C ARG A 145 -8.91 -6.69 10.71
N ILE A 146 -7.87 -5.93 10.37
CA ILE A 146 -7.12 -6.04 9.12
C ILE A 146 -5.66 -6.32 9.46
N GLU A 147 -5.12 -7.37 8.87
CA GLU A 147 -3.69 -7.67 8.92
C GLU A 147 -3.07 -7.35 7.56
N THR A 148 -1.87 -6.77 7.61
CA THR A 148 -1.19 -6.25 6.43
C THR A 148 0.21 -6.80 6.30
N THR A 149 0.73 -6.75 5.09
CA THR A 149 2.13 -7.02 4.79
C THR A 149 2.62 -6.12 3.67
N THR A 150 3.94 -6.03 3.50
CA THR A 150 4.56 -5.40 2.35
C THR A 150 5.82 -6.16 1.97
N GLN A 151 6.06 -6.27 0.67
CA GLN A 151 7.29 -6.81 0.11
C GLN A 151 8.25 -5.72 -0.33
N GLU A 152 7.83 -4.45 -0.25
CA GLU A 152 8.67 -3.32 -0.63
C GLU A 152 9.82 -3.19 0.37
N LYS A 153 11.05 -3.27 -0.15
CA LYS A 153 12.26 -3.04 0.62
C LYS A 153 13.00 -1.86 0.00
N PRO A 154 12.79 -0.64 0.50
CA PRO A 154 13.57 0.49 0.08
C PRO A 154 15.02 0.27 0.52
N GLY A 155 15.94 0.53 -0.40
CA GLY A 155 17.35 0.24 -0.22
C GLY A 155 17.99 0.00 -1.56
N GLU A 156 19.11 0.68 -1.82
CA GLU A 156 19.84 0.54 -3.06
C GLU A 156 21.32 0.71 -2.76
N THR A 157 22.14 -0.06 -3.46
CA THR A 157 23.57 0.15 -3.51
C THR A 157 23.92 0.66 -4.90
N GLU A 158 24.34 1.91 -4.98
CA GLU A 158 24.82 2.53 -6.20
C GLU A 158 26.35 2.52 -6.17
N VAL A 159 26.96 1.96 -7.22
CA VAL A 159 28.41 2.01 -7.43
C VAL A 159 28.66 2.90 -8.63
N LYS A 160 29.46 3.95 -8.44
CA LYS A 160 29.88 4.86 -9.50
C LYS A 160 31.39 4.93 -9.55
N ASP A 161 31.95 4.60 -10.71
CA ASP A 161 33.37 4.77 -11.00
C ASP A 161 33.60 6.13 -11.68
N GLY A 162 34.77 6.70 -11.46
CA GLY A 162 35.18 7.97 -12.05
C GLY A 162 36.70 8.15 -12.01
N THR A 163 37.17 9.30 -12.49
CA THR A 163 38.57 9.72 -12.39
C THR A 163 38.64 11.05 -11.67
N ALA A 164 39.68 11.23 -10.85
CA ALA A 164 39.95 12.49 -10.20
C ALA A 164 41.46 12.78 -10.25
N SER A 165 41.80 14.05 -10.41
CA SER A 165 43.17 14.51 -10.52
C SER A 165 43.81 14.60 -9.13
N LYS A 166 44.99 14.01 -8.98
CA LYS A 166 45.83 14.11 -7.80
C LYS A 166 47.09 14.88 -8.17
N GLU A 167 47.36 15.96 -7.43
CA GLU A 167 48.63 16.66 -7.56
C GLU A 167 49.77 15.78 -7.01
N THR A 168 50.86 15.68 -7.77
CA THR A 168 52.07 14.97 -7.42
C THR A 168 53.27 15.91 -7.53
N PHE A 169 54.42 15.47 -7.04
CA PHE A 169 55.65 16.25 -7.17
C PHE A 169 56.02 16.56 -8.63
N PHE A 170 55.52 15.78 -9.60
CA PHE A 170 55.83 15.91 -11.02
C PHE A 170 54.67 16.48 -11.86
N GLY A 171 53.54 16.87 -11.26
CA GLY A 171 52.39 17.42 -11.99
C GLY A 171 51.05 16.91 -11.46
N TYR A 172 50.15 16.50 -12.35
CA TYR A 172 48.84 15.95 -12.01
C TYR A 172 48.68 14.56 -12.62
N ASP A 173 48.33 13.59 -11.78
CA ASP A 173 47.97 12.25 -12.21
C ASP A 173 46.44 12.08 -12.14
N GLU A 174 45.83 11.59 -13.21
CA GLU A 174 44.44 11.13 -13.16
C GLU A 174 44.39 9.72 -12.58
N LEU A 175 43.77 9.60 -11.41
CA LEU A 175 43.64 8.31 -10.75
C LEU A 175 42.15 7.90 -10.73
N PRO A 176 41.85 6.63 -11.03
CA PRO A 176 40.47 6.16 -10.97
C PRO A 176 40.02 6.01 -9.50
N TYR A 177 38.75 6.28 -9.25
CA TYR A 177 38.13 6.10 -7.95
C TYR A 177 36.74 5.46 -8.10
N ARG A 178 36.28 4.84 -7.01
CA ARG A 178 34.97 4.21 -6.88
C ARG A 178 34.23 4.80 -5.69
N VAL A 179 33.02 5.28 -5.95
CA VAL A 179 32.06 5.69 -4.92
C VAL A 179 31.04 4.58 -4.77
N THR A 180 30.91 4.05 -3.57
CA THR A 180 29.82 3.14 -3.22
C THR A 180 28.88 3.84 -2.25
N LYS A 181 27.64 4.08 -2.68
CA LYS A 181 26.56 4.60 -1.84
C LYS A 181 25.63 3.46 -1.49
N THR A 182 25.48 3.18 -0.20
CA THR A 182 24.56 2.17 0.32
C THR A 182 23.49 2.87 1.13
N SER A 183 22.22 2.65 0.79
CA SER A 183 21.10 3.14 1.59
C SER A 183 20.46 1.96 2.32
N LYS A 184 20.36 2.05 3.65
CA LYS A 184 19.72 1.04 4.51
C LYS A 184 18.55 1.71 5.22
N PHE A 185 17.38 1.09 5.18
CA PHE A 185 16.16 1.62 5.81
C PHE A 185 15.62 0.61 6.82
N GLU A 186 14.84 1.10 7.78
CA GLU A 186 14.03 0.24 8.64
C GLU A 186 13.10 -0.64 7.80
N ASP A 187 12.79 -1.84 8.30
CA ASP A 187 11.92 -2.78 7.60
C ASP A 187 10.48 -2.23 7.58
N PRO A 188 9.92 -1.91 6.40
CA PRO A 188 8.57 -1.38 6.31
C PRO A 188 7.52 -2.36 6.84
N ALA A 189 7.78 -3.67 6.75
CA ALA A 189 6.86 -4.70 7.25
C ALA A 189 6.74 -4.67 8.78
N VAL A 190 7.76 -4.18 9.48
CA VAL A 190 7.74 -4.02 10.95
C VAL A 190 7.05 -2.72 11.34
N LYS A 191 7.42 -1.60 10.71
CA LYS A 191 6.84 -0.28 11.02
C LYS A 191 5.33 -0.24 10.79
N TYR A 192 4.90 -0.82 9.68
CA TYR A 192 3.50 -0.85 9.24
C TYR A 192 2.81 -2.18 9.54
N ALA A 193 3.34 -2.95 10.49
CA ALA A 193 2.70 -4.17 10.95
C ALA A 193 1.31 -3.84 11.53
N GLY A 194 0.32 -4.61 11.07
CA GLY A 194 -1.01 -4.66 11.67
C GLY A 194 -1.00 -5.32 13.07
N PRO A 195 -2.15 -5.38 13.75
CA PRO A 195 -3.48 -5.22 13.16
C PRO A 195 -3.98 -3.77 13.13
N TYR A 196 -4.80 -3.48 12.12
CA TYR A 196 -5.59 -2.26 11.99
C TYR A 196 -7.07 -2.57 12.22
N TYR A 197 -7.85 -1.57 12.64
CA TYR A 197 -9.26 -1.76 12.95
C TYR A 197 -10.15 -0.75 12.24
N ILE A 198 -11.24 -1.25 11.64
CA ILE A 198 -12.33 -0.44 11.11
C ILE A 198 -13.52 -0.58 12.05
N VAL A 199 -14.07 0.54 12.50
CA VAL A 199 -15.33 0.60 13.24
C VAL A 199 -16.38 1.18 12.30
N TRP A 200 -17.13 0.30 11.63
CA TRP A 200 -17.95 0.67 10.47
C TRP A 200 -18.97 1.77 10.76
N GLY A 201 -19.60 1.77 11.94
CA GLY A 201 -20.56 2.81 12.32
C GLY A 201 -19.98 4.22 12.46
N LYS A 202 -18.65 4.39 12.35
CA LYS A 202 -17.95 5.70 12.35
C LYS A 202 -17.11 5.91 11.10
N THR A 203 -17.15 4.97 10.16
CA THR A 203 -16.30 5.00 8.97
C THR A 203 -16.94 5.85 7.89
N VAL A 204 -16.11 6.62 7.20
CA VAL A 204 -16.51 7.35 6.00
C VAL A 204 -15.90 6.62 4.80
N THR A 205 -16.74 6.38 3.79
CA THR A 205 -16.31 5.82 2.50
C THR A 205 -16.27 6.90 1.43
N SER A 206 -15.30 6.81 0.52
CA SER A 206 -15.23 7.64 -0.67
C SER A 206 -15.05 6.78 -1.91
N ARG A 207 -15.57 7.27 -3.04
CA ARG A 207 -15.48 6.63 -4.35
C ARG A 207 -14.71 7.52 -5.32
N GLY A 208 -13.66 6.97 -5.90
CA GLY A 208 -12.99 7.50 -7.09
C GLY A 208 -13.35 6.69 -8.34
N THR A 209 -12.67 6.97 -9.45
CA THR A 209 -12.93 6.30 -10.75
C THR A 209 -12.74 4.79 -10.68
N ASN A 210 -11.62 4.34 -10.10
CA ASN A 210 -11.23 2.91 -10.04
C ASN A 210 -10.93 2.44 -8.61
N VAL A 211 -11.31 3.24 -7.61
CA VAL A 211 -10.94 3.02 -6.20
C VAL A 211 -12.12 3.31 -5.30
N ILE A 212 -12.39 2.41 -4.35
CA ILE A 212 -13.22 2.67 -3.18
C ILE A 212 -12.28 2.74 -1.97
N ALA A 213 -12.43 3.78 -1.15
CA ALA A 213 -11.65 3.94 0.06
C ALA A 213 -12.57 4.01 1.29
N ALA A 214 -12.12 3.45 2.41
CA ALA A 214 -12.78 3.55 3.70
C ALA A 214 -11.77 3.97 4.77
N ASN A 215 -12.14 4.93 5.62
CA ASN A 215 -11.27 5.37 6.72
C ASN A 215 -11.14 4.28 7.80
N VAL A 216 -9.91 4.05 8.24
CA VAL A 216 -9.51 3.05 9.23
C VAL A 216 -9.05 3.78 10.48
N GLN A 217 -9.50 3.33 11.64
CA GLN A 217 -9.13 3.98 12.91
C GLN A 217 -7.78 3.42 13.37
N ASP A 218 -6.74 4.24 13.28
CA ASP A 218 -5.44 3.94 13.88
C ASP A 218 -4.87 5.20 14.58
N PRO A 219 -4.36 5.08 15.82
CA PRO A 219 -3.82 6.22 16.54
C PRO A 219 -2.46 6.69 16.01
N ARG A 220 -1.71 5.83 15.31
CA ARG A 220 -0.37 6.12 14.77
C ARG A 220 -0.46 6.76 13.38
N PHE A 221 -1.37 6.28 12.53
CA PHE A 221 -1.45 6.66 11.12
C PHE A 221 -2.83 7.17 10.71
N ASN A 222 -2.88 7.99 9.67
CA ASN A 222 -4.11 8.24 8.91
C ASN A 222 -4.26 7.09 7.90
N ALA A 223 -5.06 6.09 8.25
CA ALA A 223 -5.14 4.83 7.52
C ALA A 223 -6.41 4.74 6.65
N HIS A 224 -6.25 4.20 5.44
CA HIS A 224 -7.34 3.99 4.49
C HIS A 224 -7.29 2.57 3.95
N LEU A 225 -8.41 1.85 4.05
CA LEU A 225 -8.62 0.60 3.32
C LEU A 225 -9.00 0.97 1.88
N LEU A 226 -8.27 0.42 0.92
CA LEU A 226 -8.44 0.69 -0.50
C LEU A 226 -8.84 -0.61 -1.21
N PHE A 227 -9.89 -0.52 -2.03
CA PHE A 227 -10.21 -1.52 -3.03
C PHE A 227 -9.98 -0.91 -4.41
N VAL A 228 -9.16 -1.55 -5.23
CA VAL A 228 -8.79 -1.06 -6.56
C VAL A 228 -9.29 -2.04 -7.62
N SER A 229 -10.09 -1.55 -8.57
CA SER A 229 -10.62 -2.38 -9.66
C SER A 229 -10.96 -1.52 -10.87
N ASN A 230 -10.75 -2.08 -12.08
CA ASN A 230 -11.21 -1.48 -13.34
C ASN A 230 -12.63 -1.94 -13.71
N ASN A 231 -13.25 -2.83 -12.93
CA ASN A 231 -14.61 -3.31 -13.18
C ASN A 231 -15.60 -2.45 -12.37
N PRO A 232 -16.44 -1.62 -13.03
CA PRO A 232 -17.41 -0.76 -12.36
C PRO A 232 -18.45 -1.54 -11.56
N GLU A 233 -18.92 -2.70 -12.05
CA GLU A 233 -19.90 -3.51 -11.32
C GLU A 233 -19.33 -4.05 -10.01
N MET A 234 -18.04 -4.39 -10.00
CA MET A 234 -17.37 -4.84 -8.77
C MET A 234 -17.20 -3.68 -7.79
N LEU A 235 -16.86 -2.46 -8.29
CA LEU A 235 -16.82 -1.27 -7.45
C LEU A 235 -18.18 -0.97 -6.81
N ASP A 236 -19.28 -1.12 -7.55
CA ASP A 236 -20.64 -0.95 -7.03
C ASP A 236 -20.95 -1.94 -5.91
N ARG A 237 -20.60 -3.21 -6.09
CA ARG A 237 -20.80 -4.26 -5.07
C ARG A 237 -19.99 -4.00 -3.81
N VAL A 238 -18.74 -3.54 -3.95
CA VAL A 238 -17.87 -3.20 -2.82
C VAL A 238 -18.37 -1.96 -2.08
N GLU A 239 -18.70 -0.89 -2.81
CA GLU A 239 -19.26 0.31 -2.21
C GLU A 239 -20.57 0.00 -1.48
N TYR A 240 -21.44 -0.79 -2.09
CA TYR A 240 -22.69 -1.24 -1.46
C TYR A 240 -22.42 -2.01 -0.18
N ALA A 241 -21.51 -2.99 -0.18
CA ALA A 241 -21.16 -3.76 1.00
C ALA A 241 -20.60 -2.87 2.13
N MET A 242 -19.73 -1.90 1.80
CA MET A 242 -19.18 -0.97 2.79
C MET A 242 -20.25 -0.04 3.36
N LYS A 243 -21.11 0.54 2.53
CA LYS A 243 -22.22 1.38 2.98
C LYS A 243 -23.24 0.60 3.81
N PHE A 244 -23.51 -0.64 3.42
CA PHE A 244 -24.38 -1.54 4.18
C PHE A 244 -23.81 -1.81 5.58
N LEU A 245 -22.49 -2.05 5.69
CA LEU A 245 -21.82 -2.18 6.98
C LEU A 245 -21.91 -0.91 7.81
N ILE A 246 -21.70 0.27 7.21
CA ILE A 246 -21.84 1.55 7.90
C ILE A 246 -23.26 1.70 8.46
N ALA A 247 -24.28 1.52 7.63
CA ALA A 247 -25.68 1.68 8.03
C ALA A 247 -26.11 0.64 9.08
N SER A 248 -25.70 -0.62 8.92
CA SER A 248 -26.03 -1.70 9.86
C SER A 248 -25.40 -1.51 11.24
N CYS A 249 -24.30 -0.76 11.30
CA CYS A 249 -23.52 -0.53 12.51
C CYS A 249 -23.65 0.88 13.05
N ASP A 250 -24.49 1.71 12.43
CA ASP A 250 -24.84 3.01 12.94
C ASP A 250 -25.73 2.82 14.17
N LYS A 251 -25.27 3.33 15.32
CA LYS A 251 -26.02 3.24 16.56
C LYS A 251 -27.35 4.01 16.47
N THR A 252 -27.40 5.04 15.64
CA THR A 252 -28.60 5.86 15.44
C THR A 252 -29.66 5.14 14.61
N ALA A 253 -29.29 4.13 13.80
CA ALA A 253 -30.26 3.34 13.03
C ALA A 253 -31.28 2.62 13.94
N SER A 254 -30.86 2.23 15.15
CA SER A 254 -31.74 1.63 16.16
C SER A 254 -32.69 2.62 16.84
N THR A 255 -32.46 3.94 16.69
CA THR A 255 -33.30 4.97 17.31
C THR A 255 -34.55 5.34 16.50
N GLY A 256 -34.71 4.78 15.29
CA GLY A 256 -35.91 5.00 14.47
C GLY A 256 -35.97 6.39 13.81
N PHE A 257 -34.84 7.09 13.74
CA PHE A 257 -34.66 8.39 13.08
C PHE A 257 -33.87 8.26 11.79
#